data_AF-A0AA96XLH8-F1
#
_entry.id   AF-A0AA96XLH8-F1
#
_cell.length_a   1.000
_cell.length_b   1.000
_cell.length_c   1.000
_cell.angle_alpha   90.00
_cell.angle_beta   90.00
_cell.angle_gamma   90.00
#
_symmetry.space_group_name_H-M   'P 1'
#
loop_
_entity.id
_entity.type
_entity.pdbx_description
1 polymer ?
#
loop_
_entity_poly.entity_id
_entity_poly.type
_entity_poly.pdbx_seq_one_letter_code
_entity_poly.pdbx_strand_id
1 'polypeptide(L)'
;MREHTWKWSTVGMFLLGMGTLIPTSAHACAAPNCMVGVRFPLPEDGGAVPANVPGLVTVPPLLESVDSSTVRLLLPDGTQVPATVTPGAHQTQVLVPDAPLVPGTTYRIEAKGVCQFQPTQTESVTFAAGPALPLPTTTGTLTVDTPSQGIFNVYGDSSCGDRQVEGNFTTLRFTPSPELVPFLPWVHWTVEVDGEPWSYAKHSGLTSTGEENLEPRRYEYNRQLLFLHTFCDYVSCADSYHRPPIDSLPPGRHRATLKATLEHANITLPPVSVDFELSCAARAANVGMSQMRGCSDGGTEMDGGTEMDGGTEMDGGIVNEDPLPEPVDTKKGCTQAGGGLTVLGLLSTLSLLSGRNSRRAK
;
A
#
# COMPACT_ATOMS: atom_id res chain seq x y z
N MET A 1 0.95 -73.21 -8.45
CA MET A 1 1.77 -72.11 -9.00
C MET A 1 0.88 -70.89 -9.16
N ARG A 2 0.89 -69.98 -8.18
CA ARG A 2 0.38 -68.62 -8.30
C ARG A 2 1.29 -67.76 -7.44
N GLU A 3 2.11 -66.97 -8.12
CA GLU A 3 3.07 -66.04 -7.54
C GLU A 3 2.34 -64.77 -7.10
N HIS A 4 2.62 -64.31 -5.88
CA HIS A 4 2.19 -62.98 -5.42
C HIS A 4 3.39 -62.05 -5.46
N THR A 5 3.30 -61.08 -6.36
CA THR A 5 4.25 -60.01 -6.62
C THR A 5 4.24 -58.96 -5.52
N TRP A 6 5.45 -58.69 -5.01
CA TRP A 6 5.80 -57.71 -3.99
C TRP A 6 5.79 -56.29 -4.60
N LYS A 7 4.94 -55.39 -4.11
CA LYS A 7 4.97 -53.96 -4.47
C LYS A 7 5.84 -53.18 -3.51
N TRP A 8 6.89 -52.56 -4.05
CA TRP A 8 7.72 -51.57 -3.36
C TRP A 8 6.97 -50.25 -3.25
N SER A 9 6.84 -49.72 -2.03
CA SER A 9 6.32 -48.37 -1.78
C SER A 9 7.43 -47.35 -2.01
N THR A 10 7.20 -46.45 -2.96
CA THR A 10 8.02 -45.27 -3.22
C THR A 10 7.73 -44.22 -2.14
N VAL A 11 8.72 -43.93 -1.29
CA VAL A 11 8.68 -42.81 -0.35
C VAL A 11 8.99 -41.54 -1.12
N GLY A 12 7.96 -40.78 -1.46
CA GLY A 12 8.07 -39.47 -2.11
C GLY A 12 8.45 -38.39 -1.10
N MET A 13 9.58 -37.73 -1.33
CA MET A 13 10.09 -36.61 -0.56
C MET A 13 9.31 -35.33 -0.93
N PHE A 14 8.34 -34.93 -0.11
CA PHE A 14 7.69 -33.63 -0.21
C PHE A 14 8.49 -32.61 0.61
N LEU A 15 9.50 -32.00 -0.01
CA LEU A 15 10.03 -30.73 0.48
C LEU A 15 9.02 -29.64 0.11
N LEU A 16 8.14 -29.35 1.05
CA LEU A 16 7.25 -28.19 1.03
C LEU A 16 8.10 -26.93 0.94
N GLY A 17 8.15 -26.35 -0.26
CA GLY A 17 8.59 -24.98 -0.50
C GLY A 17 7.62 -24.03 0.19
N MET A 18 7.85 -23.77 1.47
CA MET A 18 7.31 -22.59 2.15
C MET A 18 8.08 -21.38 1.62
N GLY A 19 7.78 -20.99 0.39
CA GLY A 19 8.04 -19.64 -0.08
C GLY A 19 7.23 -18.73 0.81
N THR A 20 7.86 -18.23 1.87
CA THR A 20 7.30 -17.18 2.70
C THR A 20 6.94 -16.04 1.75
N LEU A 21 5.65 -15.79 1.59
CA LEU A 21 5.13 -14.54 1.04
C LEU A 21 5.53 -13.44 2.03
N ILE A 22 6.80 -13.06 2.00
CA ILE A 22 7.28 -11.89 2.73
C ILE A 22 6.51 -10.74 2.07
N PRO A 23 5.63 -10.05 2.81
CA PRO A 23 4.91 -8.93 2.26
C PRO A 23 5.94 -7.97 1.66
N THR A 24 5.63 -7.41 0.49
CA THR A 24 6.49 -6.39 -0.12
C THR A 24 6.81 -5.35 0.96
N SER A 25 8.09 -5.00 1.11
CA SER A 25 8.62 -4.18 2.22
C SER A 25 7.85 -2.86 2.44
N ALA A 26 7.13 -2.40 1.42
CA ALA A 26 6.17 -1.32 1.46
C ALA A 26 5.12 -1.43 2.59
N HIS A 27 4.70 -2.64 2.96
CA HIS A 27 3.72 -2.84 4.04
C HIS A 27 4.32 -2.69 5.45
N ALA A 28 5.65 -2.74 5.59
CA ALA A 28 6.29 -2.56 6.89
C ALA A 28 6.24 -1.10 7.38
N CYS A 29 6.12 -0.14 6.45
CA CYS A 29 6.12 1.30 6.73
C CYS A 29 4.80 1.81 7.26
N ALA A 30 3.71 1.23 6.76
CA ALA A 30 2.38 1.50 7.26
C ALA A 30 2.14 0.54 8.42
N ALA A 31 2.78 0.80 9.56
CA ALA A 31 2.40 0.10 10.79
C ALA A 31 0.88 0.26 10.99
N PRO A 32 0.14 -0.80 11.38
CA PRO A 32 -1.27 -0.70 11.69
C PRO A 32 -1.47 0.44 12.69
N ASN A 33 -1.99 1.56 12.21
CA ASN A 33 -2.13 2.76 13.00
C ASN A 33 -3.60 2.91 13.36
N CYS A 34 -3.95 2.40 14.54
CA CYS A 34 -5.30 2.52 15.11
C CYS A 34 -5.65 3.97 15.52
N MET A 35 -4.75 4.95 15.36
CA MET A 35 -5.05 6.35 15.73
C MET A 35 -6.05 7.00 14.78
N VAL A 36 -6.24 6.45 13.58
CA VAL A 36 -7.25 6.92 12.63
C VAL A 36 -8.39 5.92 12.63
N GLY A 37 -9.61 6.39 12.93
CA GLY A 37 -10.81 5.55 12.91
C GLY A 37 -11.29 5.20 11.49
N VAL A 38 -12.47 4.60 11.41
CA VAL A 38 -13.17 4.43 10.12
C VAL A 38 -13.51 5.81 9.57
N ARG A 39 -13.31 5.99 8.27
CA ARG A 39 -13.63 7.23 7.57
C ARG A 39 -14.85 7.05 6.69
N PHE A 40 -15.62 8.12 6.54
CA PHE A 40 -16.84 8.16 5.76
C PHE A 40 -16.70 9.27 4.71
N PRO A 41 -16.38 8.95 3.46
CA PRO A 41 -16.33 9.94 2.39
C PRO A 41 -17.66 10.68 2.24
N LEU A 42 -17.59 12.00 2.34
CA LEU A 42 -18.70 12.93 2.16
C LEU A 42 -18.24 14.11 1.28
N PRO A 43 -19.18 14.87 0.66
CA PRO A 43 -18.85 16.07 -0.08
C PRO A 43 -18.04 17.09 0.75
N GLU A 44 -16.98 17.65 0.17
CA GLU A 44 -16.00 18.51 0.86
C GLU A 44 -16.61 19.81 1.40
N ASP A 45 -17.64 20.32 0.71
CA ASP A 45 -18.38 21.53 1.07
C ASP A 45 -19.44 21.29 2.16
N GLY A 46 -19.48 20.08 2.74
CA GLY A 46 -20.59 19.64 3.59
C GLY A 46 -21.90 19.53 2.82
N GLY A 47 -21.82 19.48 1.48
CA GLY A 47 -22.94 19.39 0.57
C GLY A 47 -23.77 18.13 0.76
N ALA A 48 -24.95 18.14 0.15
CA ALA A 48 -25.90 17.06 0.28
C ALA A 48 -25.48 15.84 -0.56
N VAL A 49 -25.65 14.64 0.00
CA VAL A 49 -25.38 13.38 -0.70
C VAL A 49 -26.47 13.13 -1.75
N PRO A 50 -26.16 12.89 -3.04
CA PRO A 50 -27.17 12.63 -4.06
C PRO A 50 -28.12 11.50 -3.65
N ALA A 51 -29.43 11.70 -3.79
CA ALA A 51 -30.41 10.69 -3.37
C ALA A 51 -30.26 9.33 -4.07
N ASN A 52 -29.68 9.32 -5.27
CA ASN A 52 -29.37 8.14 -6.06
C ASN A 52 -27.89 7.74 -6.01
N VAL A 53 -27.19 8.06 -4.91
CA VAL A 53 -25.82 7.58 -4.70
C VAL A 53 -25.78 6.05 -4.84
N PRO A 54 -24.91 5.50 -5.71
CA PRO A 54 -24.87 4.05 -5.95
C PRO A 54 -24.48 3.21 -4.73
N GLY A 55 -23.66 3.79 -3.86
CA GLY A 55 -23.25 3.19 -2.61
C GLY A 55 -22.54 4.21 -1.73
N LEU A 56 -22.82 4.18 -0.44
CA LEU A 56 -22.08 4.91 0.57
C LEU A 56 -20.87 4.07 0.98
N VAL A 57 -19.72 4.70 1.23
CA VAL A 57 -18.49 3.95 1.48
C VAL A 57 -18.01 4.16 2.90
N THR A 58 -17.47 3.09 3.49
CA THR A 58 -16.66 3.14 4.71
C THR A 58 -15.24 2.74 4.38
N VAL A 59 -14.29 3.59 4.76
CA VAL A 59 -12.87 3.38 4.50
C VAL A 59 -12.21 2.95 5.80
N PRO A 60 -11.50 1.79 5.81
CA PRO A 60 -10.97 1.24 7.04
C PRO A 60 -9.90 2.14 7.67
N PRO A 61 -9.63 1.94 8.97
CA PRO A 61 -8.35 2.34 9.53
C PRO A 61 -7.21 1.67 8.74
N LEU A 62 -6.03 2.24 8.83
CA LEU A 62 -4.95 2.12 7.87
C LEU A 62 -4.44 0.68 7.73
N LEU A 63 -4.39 0.15 6.50
CA LEU A 63 -4.10 -1.27 6.16
C LEU A 63 -4.98 -2.33 6.85
N GLU A 64 -5.97 -1.91 7.63
CA GLU A 64 -6.86 -2.77 8.38
C GLU A 64 -8.17 -2.97 7.61
N SER A 65 -9.19 -3.49 8.30
CA SER A 65 -10.52 -3.76 7.73
C SER A 65 -11.62 -3.04 8.51
N VAL A 66 -12.80 -2.94 7.91
CA VAL A 66 -14.04 -2.57 8.60
C VAL A 66 -14.79 -3.85 8.92
N ASP A 67 -15.34 -3.96 10.13
CA ASP A 67 -16.25 -5.05 10.47
C ASP A 67 -17.58 -4.83 9.73
N SER A 68 -17.78 -5.57 8.64
CA SER A 68 -18.95 -5.43 7.78
C SER A 68 -20.28 -5.64 8.52
N SER A 69 -20.30 -6.37 9.64
CA SER A 69 -21.50 -6.60 10.46
C SER A 69 -21.95 -5.36 11.24
N THR A 70 -21.07 -4.36 11.36
CA THR A 70 -21.32 -3.11 12.08
C THR A 70 -21.69 -1.96 11.16
N VAL A 71 -21.54 -2.11 9.84
CA VAL A 71 -21.84 -1.06 8.87
C VAL A 71 -23.36 -0.91 8.76
N ARG A 72 -23.88 0.26 9.13
CA ARG A 72 -25.32 0.55 9.16
C ARG A 72 -25.62 1.93 8.60
N LEU A 73 -26.78 2.04 7.94
CA LEU A 73 -27.42 3.30 7.60
C LEU A 73 -28.65 3.47 8.48
N LEU A 74 -28.71 4.60 9.17
CA LEU A 74 -29.73 4.88 10.18
C LEU A 74 -30.39 6.24 9.91
N LEU A 75 -31.63 6.38 10.35
CA LEU A 75 -32.28 7.67 10.57
C LEU A 75 -31.79 8.29 11.90
N PRO A 76 -32.05 9.59 12.15
CA PRO A 76 -31.57 10.27 13.35
C PRO A 76 -32.08 9.65 14.66
N ASP A 77 -33.28 9.06 14.62
CA ASP A 77 -33.91 8.33 15.73
C ASP A 77 -33.30 6.94 15.99
N GLY A 78 -32.35 6.50 15.17
CA GLY A 78 -31.73 5.18 15.24
C GLY A 78 -32.45 4.08 14.45
N THR A 79 -33.55 4.40 13.76
CA THR A 79 -34.23 3.44 12.89
C THR A 79 -33.32 3.04 11.74
N GLN A 80 -33.13 1.73 11.53
CA GLN A 80 -32.29 1.22 10.46
C GLN A 80 -32.97 1.38 9.10
N VAL A 81 -32.23 1.94 8.13
CA VAL A 81 -32.63 2.04 6.73
C VAL A 81 -32.18 0.74 6.03
N PRO A 82 -33.08 0.07 5.27
CA PRO A 82 -32.71 -1.11 4.50
C PRO A 82 -31.58 -0.83 3.51
N ALA A 83 -30.51 -1.60 3.63
CA ALA A 83 -29.33 -1.50 2.79
C ALA A 83 -28.54 -2.81 2.83
N THR A 84 -27.83 -3.09 1.74
CA THR A 84 -26.92 -4.23 1.61
C THR A 84 -25.47 -3.79 1.74
N VAL A 85 -24.67 -4.49 2.54
CA VAL A 85 -23.23 -4.23 2.69
C VAL A 85 -22.43 -5.20 1.82
N THR A 86 -21.56 -4.67 0.98
CA THR A 86 -20.70 -5.42 0.06
C THR A 86 -19.23 -5.05 0.26
N PRO A 87 -18.29 -5.98 0.04
CA PRO A 87 -16.87 -5.65 -0.03
C PRO A 87 -16.61 -4.69 -1.20
N GLY A 88 -15.90 -3.60 -0.93
CA GLY A 88 -15.46 -2.66 -1.94
C GLY A 88 -13.97 -2.79 -2.28
N ALA A 89 -13.48 -1.92 -3.14
CA ALA A 89 -12.07 -1.86 -3.51
C ALA A 89 -11.19 -1.55 -2.28
N HIS A 90 -9.97 -2.08 -2.26
CA HIS A 90 -8.94 -1.73 -1.28
C HIS A 90 -9.39 -1.84 0.19
N GLN A 91 -10.09 -2.93 0.54
CA GLN A 91 -10.60 -3.25 1.90
C GLN A 91 -11.70 -2.30 2.41
N THR A 92 -12.28 -1.47 1.55
CA THR A 92 -13.45 -0.67 1.90
C THR A 92 -14.72 -1.52 2.00
N GLN A 93 -15.77 -1.01 2.64
CA GLN A 93 -17.11 -1.59 2.56
C GLN A 93 -18.05 -0.59 1.90
N VAL A 94 -18.86 -1.07 0.97
CA VAL A 94 -19.88 -0.29 0.30
C VAL A 94 -21.23 -0.67 0.87
N LEU A 95 -21.98 0.32 1.34
CA LEU A 95 -23.36 0.20 1.79
C LEU A 95 -24.27 0.72 0.68
N VAL A 96 -25.03 -0.19 0.07
CA VAL A 96 -25.95 0.08 -1.03
C VAL A 96 -27.37 0.16 -0.48
N PRO A 97 -28.01 1.34 -0.45
CA PRO A 97 -29.40 1.46 -0.03
C PRO A 97 -30.32 0.63 -0.94
N ASP A 98 -31.28 -0.10 -0.35
CA ASP A 98 -32.21 -0.94 -1.13
C ASP A 98 -33.21 -0.09 -1.96
N ALA A 99 -33.38 1.18 -1.57
CA ALA A 99 -34.12 2.20 -2.28
C ALA A 99 -33.34 3.53 -2.26
N PRO A 100 -33.55 4.43 -3.25
CA PRO A 100 -32.95 5.77 -3.23
C PRO A 100 -33.25 6.50 -1.92
N LEU A 101 -32.29 7.30 -1.45
CA LEU A 101 -32.45 8.13 -0.26
C LEU A 101 -33.53 9.18 -0.51
N VAL A 102 -34.23 9.58 0.56
CA VAL A 102 -35.31 10.56 0.47
C VAL A 102 -34.71 11.97 0.56
N PRO A 103 -34.83 12.83 -0.48
CA PRO A 103 -34.29 14.18 -0.45
C PRO A 103 -34.77 14.99 0.76
N GLY A 104 -33.86 15.77 1.36
CA GLY A 104 -34.09 16.56 2.56
C GLY A 104 -34.05 15.76 3.87
N THR A 105 -33.91 14.43 3.81
CA THR A 105 -33.81 13.59 5.00
C THR A 105 -32.36 13.53 5.49
N THR A 106 -32.17 13.67 6.80
CA THR A 106 -30.87 13.45 7.44
C THR A 106 -30.69 11.96 7.73
N TYR A 107 -29.54 11.43 7.38
CA TYR A 107 -29.12 10.07 7.65
C TYR A 107 -27.86 10.06 8.52
N ARG A 108 -27.61 8.93 9.18
CA ARG A 108 -26.37 8.62 9.88
C ARG A 108 -25.80 7.32 9.32
N ILE A 109 -24.55 7.33 8.91
CA ILE A 109 -23.79 6.11 8.64
C ILE A 109 -22.89 5.83 9.84
N GLU A 110 -22.82 4.57 10.26
CA GLU A 110 -21.94 4.13 11.34
C GLU A 110 -21.24 2.84 10.98
N ALA A 111 -20.03 2.65 11.50
CA ALA A 111 -19.22 1.47 11.29
C ALA A 111 -18.12 1.38 12.35
N LYS A 112 -17.62 0.15 12.54
CA LYS A 112 -16.51 -0.14 13.45
C LYS A 112 -15.33 -0.67 12.66
N GLY A 113 -14.16 -0.04 12.86
CA GLY A 113 -12.90 -0.53 12.30
C GLY A 113 -12.46 -1.79 13.04
N VAL A 114 -11.67 -2.64 12.42
CA VAL A 114 -10.95 -3.71 13.12
C VAL A 114 -9.52 -3.21 13.32
N CYS A 115 -8.99 -3.30 14.53
CA CYS A 115 -7.57 -3.06 14.77
C CYS A 115 -7.02 -4.14 15.68
N GLN A 116 -5.93 -4.80 15.28
CA GLN A 116 -5.47 -6.02 15.94
C GLN A 116 -5.05 -5.80 17.40
N PHE A 117 -4.57 -4.61 17.73
CA PHE A 117 -3.92 -4.32 19.03
C PHE A 117 -4.72 -3.41 19.95
N GLN A 118 -5.86 -2.88 19.50
CA GLN A 118 -6.66 -1.94 20.28
C GLN A 118 -8.16 -2.14 20.04
N PRO A 119 -8.99 -2.06 21.09
CA PRO A 119 -10.43 -2.03 20.90
C PRO A 119 -10.82 -0.76 20.15
N THR A 120 -11.54 -0.93 19.06
CA THR A 120 -12.09 0.16 18.27
C THR A 120 -13.47 0.57 18.76
N GLN A 121 -13.81 1.84 18.57
CA GLN A 121 -15.15 2.34 18.83
C GLN A 121 -15.97 2.35 17.53
N THR A 122 -17.29 2.43 17.68
CA THR A 122 -18.16 2.68 16.53
C THR A 122 -18.05 4.15 16.19
N GLU A 123 -17.59 4.43 14.97
CA GLU A 123 -17.54 5.77 14.42
C GLU A 123 -18.82 6.03 13.63
N SER A 124 -19.24 7.29 13.55
CA SER A 124 -20.42 7.66 12.77
C SER A 124 -20.31 9.07 12.21
N VAL A 125 -21.02 9.32 11.12
CA VAL A 125 -21.21 10.66 10.56
C VAL A 125 -22.64 10.83 10.09
N THR A 126 -23.16 12.06 10.20
CA THR A 126 -24.47 12.43 9.68
C THR A 126 -24.34 13.22 8.39
N PHE A 127 -25.27 13.03 7.48
CA PHE A 127 -25.35 13.79 6.23
C PHE A 127 -26.81 14.01 5.82
N ALA A 128 -27.07 15.03 5.01
CA ALA A 128 -28.38 15.25 4.40
C ALA A 128 -28.41 14.66 2.99
N ALA A 129 -29.49 13.98 2.63
CA ALA A 129 -29.73 13.57 1.25
C ALA A 129 -30.20 14.77 0.42
N GLY A 130 -29.55 15.02 -0.70
CA GLY A 130 -29.91 16.03 -1.69
C GLY A 130 -30.89 15.49 -2.72
N PRO A 131 -31.21 16.27 -3.76
CA PRO A 131 -31.91 15.74 -4.93
C PRO A 131 -31.08 14.64 -5.62
N ALA A 132 -31.75 13.78 -6.39
CA ALA A 132 -31.05 12.85 -7.26
C ALA A 132 -30.33 13.63 -8.37
N LEU A 133 -29.13 13.21 -8.72
CA LEU A 133 -28.32 13.80 -9.78
C LEU A 133 -28.08 12.77 -10.90
N PRO A 134 -27.95 13.19 -12.17
CA PRO A 134 -27.51 12.29 -13.23
C PRO A 134 -26.19 11.62 -12.85
N LEU A 135 -26.08 10.31 -13.12
CA LEU A 135 -24.80 9.63 -12.96
C LEU A 135 -23.77 10.19 -13.95
N PRO A 136 -22.49 10.31 -13.53
CA PRO A 136 -21.47 10.90 -14.37
C PRO A 136 -21.22 10.05 -15.61
N THR A 137 -21.06 10.71 -16.77
CA THR A 137 -20.73 10.04 -18.04
C THR A 137 -19.30 10.32 -18.49
N THR A 138 -18.65 11.31 -17.86
CA THR A 138 -17.29 11.76 -18.18
C THR A 138 -16.46 11.85 -16.91
N THR A 139 -15.17 11.49 -17.00
CA THR A 139 -14.26 11.56 -15.85
C THR A 139 -13.71 12.97 -15.64
N GLY A 140 -13.24 13.62 -16.71
CA GLY A 140 -12.57 14.93 -16.63
C GLY A 140 -11.47 15.05 -17.68
N THR A 141 -10.41 15.79 -17.34
CA THR A 141 -9.20 15.93 -18.16
C THR A 141 -7.96 15.66 -17.34
N LEU A 142 -6.92 15.13 -17.99
CA LEU A 142 -5.62 14.87 -17.40
C LEU A 142 -4.54 15.60 -18.19
N THR A 143 -3.70 16.36 -17.51
CA THR A 143 -2.49 16.97 -18.07
C THR A 143 -1.29 16.56 -17.23
N VAL A 144 -0.09 16.88 -17.71
CA VAL A 144 1.16 16.54 -17.06
C VAL A 144 2.03 17.79 -16.94
N ASP A 145 2.62 18.00 -15.78
CA ASP A 145 3.58 19.07 -15.56
C ASP A 145 4.88 18.80 -16.34
N THR A 146 5.65 19.84 -16.62
CA THR A 146 6.98 19.66 -17.22
C THR A 146 7.84 18.82 -16.28
N PRO A 147 8.45 17.72 -16.75
CA PRO A 147 9.34 16.91 -15.93
C PRO A 147 10.45 17.75 -15.30
N SER A 148 10.78 17.43 -14.06
CA SER A 148 11.85 18.09 -13.30
C SER A 148 12.77 17.06 -12.65
N GLN A 149 14.03 17.44 -12.47
CA GLN A 149 15.00 16.68 -11.70
C GLN A 149 15.05 17.22 -10.28
N GLY A 150 15.16 16.33 -9.30
CA GLY A 150 15.38 16.74 -7.92
C GLY A 150 15.40 15.58 -6.96
N ILE A 151 15.47 15.94 -5.68
CA ILE A 151 15.40 15.00 -4.57
C ILE A 151 13.95 14.93 -4.10
N PHE A 152 13.41 13.72 -3.98
CA PHE A 152 12.08 13.49 -3.45
C PHE A 152 12.07 12.31 -2.47
N ASN A 153 11.08 12.32 -1.57
CA ASN A 153 10.90 11.24 -0.62
C ASN A 153 10.24 10.05 -1.28
N VAL A 154 10.83 8.89 -1.07
CA VAL A 154 10.30 7.60 -1.49
C VAL A 154 9.83 6.86 -0.25
N TYR A 155 8.55 6.47 -0.25
CA TYR A 155 7.99 5.64 0.79
C TYR A 155 8.10 4.18 0.35
N GLY A 156 8.37 3.26 1.28
CA GLY A 156 8.29 1.81 1.02
C GLY A 156 9.48 0.96 1.41
N ASP A 157 10.49 1.55 2.05
CA ASP A 157 11.54 0.81 2.74
C ASP A 157 11.39 0.87 4.27
N SER A 158 12.26 0.17 5.00
CA SER A 158 12.24 0.17 6.46
C SER A 158 12.34 1.57 7.11
N SER A 159 12.68 2.63 6.36
CA SER A 159 12.74 4.01 6.85
C SER A 159 11.41 4.77 6.78
N CYS A 160 10.34 4.14 6.30
CA CYS A 160 8.98 4.67 6.36
C CYS A 160 8.76 6.04 5.68
N GLY A 161 9.56 6.39 4.67
CA GLY A 161 9.42 7.63 3.92
C GLY A 161 10.48 8.70 4.17
N ASP A 162 11.44 8.42 5.05
CA ASP A 162 12.57 9.34 5.30
C ASP A 162 13.69 9.22 4.26
N ARG A 163 13.53 8.32 3.28
CA ARG A 163 14.51 8.15 2.21
C ARG A 163 14.32 9.16 1.10
N GLN A 164 15.31 10.04 1.00
CA GLN A 164 15.49 10.95 -0.10
C GLN A 164 16.22 10.27 -1.26
N VAL A 165 15.66 10.37 -2.45
CA VAL A 165 16.23 9.82 -3.67
C VAL A 165 16.28 10.92 -4.72
N GLU A 166 17.41 11.01 -5.43
CA GLU A 166 17.53 11.85 -6.60
C GLU A 166 16.98 11.13 -7.84
N GLY A 167 16.17 11.83 -8.62
CA GLY A 167 15.65 11.32 -9.86
C GLY A 167 14.88 12.37 -10.65
N ASN A 168 14.26 11.92 -11.72
CA ASN A 168 13.39 12.74 -12.53
C ASN A 168 11.94 12.37 -12.26
N PHE A 169 11.09 13.37 -12.14
CA PHE A 169 9.70 13.20 -11.79
C PHE A 169 8.80 14.17 -12.54
N THR A 170 7.53 13.82 -12.62
CA THR A 170 6.46 14.71 -13.07
C THR A 170 5.21 14.49 -12.22
N THR A 171 4.33 15.48 -12.22
CA THR A 171 3.05 15.45 -11.53
C THR A 171 1.94 15.51 -12.57
N LEU A 172 1.00 14.58 -12.46
CA LEU A 172 -0.26 14.61 -13.19
C LEU A 172 -1.17 15.68 -12.59
N ARG A 173 -1.85 16.44 -13.45
CA ARG A 173 -2.87 17.41 -13.06
C ARG A 173 -4.21 16.91 -13.57
N PHE A 174 -5.11 16.61 -12.66
CA PHE A 174 -6.46 16.19 -12.99
C PHE A 174 -7.41 17.37 -12.81
N THR A 175 -8.39 17.48 -13.70
CA THR A 175 -9.53 18.38 -13.53
C THR A 175 -10.79 17.54 -13.70
N PRO A 176 -11.57 17.31 -12.63
CA PRO A 176 -12.77 16.48 -12.70
C PRO A 176 -13.82 17.12 -13.61
N SER A 177 -14.62 16.29 -14.27
CA SER A 177 -15.81 16.79 -14.96
C SER A 177 -16.81 17.36 -13.93
N PRO A 178 -17.58 18.40 -14.26
CA PRO A 178 -18.61 18.92 -13.36
C PRO A 178 -19.65 17.86 -12.94
N GLU A 179 -19.90 16.88 -13.81
CA GLU A 179 -20.80 15.75 -13.51
C GLU A 179 -20.23 14.82 -12.44
N LEU A 180 -18.91 14.62 -12.41
CA LEU A 180 -18.24 13.73 -11.47
C LEU A 180 -18.07 14.37 -10.09
N VAL A 181 -17.91 15.69 -10.01
CA VAL A 181 -17.63 16.42 -8.74
C VAL A 181 -18.54 16.00 -7.58
N PRO A 182 -19.88 15.91 -7.73
CA PRO A 182 -20.76 15.50 -6.64
C PRO A 182 -20.55 14.05 -6.17
N PHE A 183 -19.90 13.21 -6.97
CA PHE A 183 -19.69 11.79 -6.70
C PHE A 183 -18.25 11.45 -6.29
N LEU A 184 -17.31 12.40 -6.38
CA LEU A 184 -15.88 12.21 -6.03
C LEU A 184 -15.62 11.52 -4.68
N PRO A 185 -16.39 11.78 -3.61
CA PRO A 185 -16.19 11.07 -2.34
C PRO A 185 -16.27 9.55 -2.49
N TRP A 186 -17.11 9.05 -3.39
CA TRP A 186 -17.33 7.61 -3.61
C TRP A 186 -16.62 7.07 -4.86
N VAL A 187 -15.64 7.81 -5.39
CA VAL A 187 -14.77 7.32 -6.45
C VAL A 187 -13.45 6.82 -5.87
N HIS A 188 -13.06 5.60 -6.21
CA HIS A 188 -11.69 5.15 -6.05
C HIS A 188 -10.91 5.29 -7.36
N TRP A 189 -9.59 5.44 -7.24
CA TRP A 189 -8.73 5.85 -8.34
C TRP A 189 -7.62 4.83 -8.58
N THR A 190 -7.25 4.66 -9.84
CA THR A 190 -6.06 3.90 -10.23
C THR A 190 -5.34 4.66 -11.31
N VAL A 191 -4.03 4.83 -11.15
CA VAL A 191 -3.14 5.28 -12.20
C VAL A 191 -2.40 4.07 -12.74
N GLU A 192 -2.45 3.91 -14.05
CA GLU A 192 -1.63 2.98 -14.81
C GLU A 192 -0.60 3.75 -15.63
N VAL A 193 0.60 3.21 -15.76
CA VAL A 193 1.62 3.72 -16.68
C VAL A 193 1.99 2.60 -17.63
N ASP A 194 1.86 2.87 -18.94
CA ASP A 194 2.07 1.90 -20.02
C ASP A 194 1.23 0.62 -19.89
N GLY A 195 0.05 0.74 -19.25
CA GLY A 195 -0.89 -0.37 -19.01
C GLY A 195 -0.64 -1.14 -17.71
N GLU A 196 0.43 -0.83 -16.98
CA GLU A 196 0.73 -1.46 -15.69
C GLU A 196 0.26 -0.60 -14.51
N PRO A 197 -0.31 -1.19 -13.44
CA PRO A 197 -0.71 -0.44 -12.25
C PRO A 197 0.49 0.28 -11.61
N TRP A 198 0.38 1.60 -11.47
CA TRP A 198 1.40 2.43 -10.84
C TRP A 198 1.03 2.78 -9.40
N SER A 199 -0.15 3.37 -9.20
CA SER A 199 -0.64 3.82 -7.90
C SER A 199 -2.17 3.74 -7.85
N TYR A 200 -2.71 3.80 -6.65
CA TYR A 200 -4.16 3.86 -6.44
C TYR A 200 -4.46 4.75 -5.24
N ALA A 201 -5.69 5.27 -5.19
CA ALA A 201 -6.23 5.92 -4.02
C ALA A 201 -7.59 5.32 -3.71
N LYS A 202 -7.87 5.13 -2.42
CA LYS A 202 -9.22 4.76 -1.98
C LYS A 202 -10.19 5.91 -2.24
N HIS A 203 -11.44 5.68 -1.91
CA HIS A 203 -12.52 6.65 -1.92
C HIS A 203 -12.12 7.99 -1.28
N SER A 204 -12.52 9.11 -1.91
CA SER A 204 -12.12 10.47 -1.56
C SER A 204 -10.63 10.80 -1.77
N GLY A 205 -9.95 10.08 -2.66
CA GLY A 205 -8.52 10.30 -2.96
C GLY A 205 -8.20 11.60 -3.69
N LEU A 206 -9.17 12.18 -4.42
CA LEU A 206 -9.03 13.44 -5.15
C LEU A 206 -10.11 14.44 -4.70
N THR A 207 -9.75 15.72 -4.62
CA THR A 207 -10.64 16.81 -4.25
C THR A 207 -11.48 17.28 -5.43
N SER A 208 -12.45 18.17 -5.15
CA SER A 208 -13.26 18.85 -6.17
C SER A 208 -12.46 19.65 -7.20
N THR A 209 -11.21 20.01 -6.89
CA THR A 209 -10.29 20.69 -7.81
C THR A 209 -9.36 19.72 -8.56
N GLY A 210 -9.45 18.42 -8.27
CA GLY A 210 -8.60 17.37 -8.83
C GLY A 210 -7.22 17.27 -8.17
N GLU A 211 -7.01 17.96 -7.05
CA GLU A 211 -5.82 17.80 -6.21
C GLU A 211 -5.90 16.50 -5.39
N GLU A 212 -4.75 15.92 -5.06
CA GLU A 212 -4.71 14.75 -4.18
C GLU A 212 -5.09 15.14 -2.75
N ASN A 213 -6.00 14.39 -2.13
CA ASN A 213 -6.31 14.55 -0.72
C ASN A 213 -5.20 13.90 0.13
N LEU A 214 -4.43 14.72 0.84
CA LEU A 214 -3.27 14.29 1.62
C LEU A 214 -3.62 13.65 2.98
N GLU A 215 -4.83 13.90 3.51
CA GLU A 215 -5.31 13.32 4.78
C GLU A 215 -5.34 11.77 4.73
N PRO A 216 -5.98 11.12 3.73
CA PRO A 216 -5.89 9.68 3.52
C PRO A 216 -4.46 9.17 3.34
N ARG A 217 -3.60 10.00 2.72
CA ARG A 217 -2.32 9.58 2.14
C ARG A 217 -1.22 9.34 3.15
N ARG A 218 -1.19 10.04 4.28
CA ARG A 218 -0.11 9.91 5.29
C ARG A 218 0.12 8.47 5.76
N TYR A 219 -0.82 7.60 5.45
CA TYR A 219 -0.96 6.30 6.04
C TYR A 219 -1.45 5.21 5.08
N GLU A 220 -1.84 5.59 3.86
CA GLU A 220 -2.19 4.66 2.77
C GLU A 220 -1.02 4.57 1.80
N TYR A 221 -0.97 3.47 1.04
CA TYR A 221 0.14 3.02 0.20
C TYR A 221 1.09 4.10 -0.35
N ASN A 222 2.37 3.74 -0.36
CA ASN A 222 3.57 4.55 -0.49
C ASN A 222 3.76 5.43 -1.76
N ARG A 223 2.83 5.44 -2.71
CA ARG A 223 2.94 6.31 -3.91
C ARG A 223 1.85 7.34 -3.91
N GLN A 224 2.23 8.60 -4.08
CA GLN A 224 1.27 9.66 -4.38
C GLN A 224 0.57 9.29 -5.70
N LEU A 225 -0.75 9.39 -5.72
CA LEU A 225 -1.58 8.96 -6.85
C LEU A 225 -1.08 9.60 -8.15
N LEU A 226 -0.85 10.92 -8.11
CA LEU A 226 -0.53 11.75 -9.27
C LEU A 226 0.97 12.00 -9.46
N PHE A 227 1.85 11.30 -8.74
CA PHE A 227 3.31 11.51 -8.81
C PHE A 227 4.02 10.34 -9.51
N LEU A 228 4.69 10.64 -10.62
CA LEU A 228 5.40 9.67 -11.46
C LEU A 228 6.90 9.95 -11.42
N HIS A 229 7.74 8.93 -11.32
CA HIS A 229 9.19 9.14 -11.20
C HIS A 229 10.02 8.00 -11.78
N THR A 230 11.26 8.36 -12.14
CA THR A 230 12.37 7.49 -12.52
C THR A 230 13.56 7.79 -11.61
N PHE A 231 14.30 6.78 -11.16
CA PHE A 231 15.53 6.97 -10.40
C PHE A 231 16.73 7.09 -11.33
N CYS A 232 17.60 8.08 -11.11
CA CYS A 232 18.68 8.39 -12.06
C CYS A 232 20.08 7.91 -11.64
N ASP A 233 20.26 7.45 -10.40
CA ASP A 233 21.59 7.25 -9.81
C ASP A 233 21.98 5.81 -9.47
N TYR A 234 21.16 4.80 -9.81
CA TYR A 234 21.46 3.39 -9.51
C TYR A 234 22.11 2.66 -10.69
N VAL A 235 23.31 3.08 -11.09
CA VAL A 235 24.04 2.48 -12.22
C VAL A 235 25.13 1.48 -11.80
N SER A 236 25.48 1.41 -10.51
CA SER A 236 26.49 0.46 -10.01
C SER A 236 25.89 -0.60 -9.08
N CYS A 237 26.46 -1.80 -9.05
CA CYS A 237 26.03 -2.87 -8.13
C CYS A 237 26.30 -2.52 -6.66
N ALA A 238 27.24 -1.62 -6.36
CA ALA A 238 27.44 -1.14 -5.00
C ALA A 238 26.21 -0.36 -4.49
N ASP A 239 25.47 0.27 -5.41
CA ASP A 239 24.29 1.08 -5.10
C ASP A 239 23.00 0.27 -5.05
N SER A 240 23.02 -1.04 -5.34
CA SER A 240 21.82 -1.88 -5.32
C SER A 240 21.22 -1.99 -3.92
N TYR A 241 22.07 -2.01 -2.88
CA TYR A 241 21.62 -1.91 -1.49
C TYR A 241 21.00 -0.53 -1.18
N HIS A 242 21.37 0.48 -1.95
CA HIS A 242 20.82 1.82 -1.87
C HIS A 242 19.58 2.04 -2.77
N ARG A 243 19.10 1.02 -3.49
CA ARG A 243 17.87 1.14 -4.26
C ARG A 243 16.66 1.01 -3.33
N PRO A 244 15.67 1.92 -3.40
CA PRO A 244 14.40 1.70 -2.73
C PRO A 244 13.78 0.40 -3.23
N PRO A 245 13.14 -0.39 -2.37
CA PRO A 245 12.45 -1.63 -2.74
C PRO A 245 11.10 -1.35 -3.43
N ILE A 246 10.96 -0.19 -4.06
CA ILE A 246 9.82 0.17 -4.89
C ILE A 246 10.31 0.36 -6.33
N ASP A 247 9.48 -0.04 -7.28
CA ASP A 247 9.81 0.14 -8.69
C ASP A 247 9.79 1.63 -9.09
N SER A 248 10.59 1.99 -10.07
CA SER A 248 10.51 3.29 -10.73
C SER A 248 10.26 3.06 -12.21
N LEU A 249 9.76 4.07 -12.91
CA LEU A 249 9.67 3.99 -14.37
C LEU A 249 11.08 3.90 -14.98
N PRO A 250 11.30 3.09 -16.02
CA PRO A 250 12.54 3.17 -16.78
C PRO A 250 12.61 4.53 -17.50
N PRO A 251 13.79 5.09 -17.79
CA PRO A 251 13.86 6.31 -18.58
C PRO A 251 13.27 6.12 -19.99
N GLY A 252 12.45 7.07 -20.44
CA GLY A 252 11.82 7.02 -21.75
C GLY A 252 10.48 7.74 -21.82
N ARG A 253 9.75 7.46 -22.90
CA ARG A 253 8.40 7.96 -23.14
C ARG A 253 7.39 6.97 -22.58
N HIS A 254 6.37 7.51 -21.93
CA HIS A 254 5.34 6.76 -21.22
C HIS A 254 3.96 7.33 -21.49
N ARG A 255 2.94 6.53 -21.21
CA ARG A 255 1.53 6.96 -21.15
C ARG A 255 0.97 6.70 -19.76
N ALA A 256 0.58 7.76 -19.07
CA ALA A 256 -0.20 7.66 -17.84
C ALA A 256 -1.70 7.58 -18.18
N THR A 257 -2.44 6.74 -17.47
CA THR A 257 -3.88 6.60 -17.58
C THR A 257 -4.50 6.63 -16.19
N LEU A 258 -5.38 7.60 -15.94
CA LEU A 258 -6.16 7.70 -14.71
C LEU A 258 -7.55 7.07 -14.92
N LYS A 259 -7.89 6.12 -14.06
CA LYS A 259 -9.18 5.42 -14.02
C LYS A 259 -9.95 5.84 -12.79
N ALA A 260 -11.20 6.22 -13.00
CA ALA A 260 -12.18 6.50 -11.95
C ALA A 260 -13.21 5.37 -11.91
N THR A 261 -13.48 4.85 -10.72
CA THR A 261 -14.51 3.81 -10.54
C THR A 261 -15.49 4.23 -9.46
N LEU A 262 -16.77 4.24 -9.83
CA LEU A 262 -17.90 4.44 -8.92
C LEU A 262 -18.56 3.08 -8.69
N GLU A 263 -18.30 2.48 -7.52
CA GLU A 263 -18.78 1.13 -7.20
C GLU A 263 -20.31 1.08 -7.19
N HIS A 264 -20.88 -0.06 -7.61
CA HIS A 264 -22.34 -0.29 -7.67
C HIS A 264 -23.14 0.63 -8.61
N ALA A 265 -22.52 1.55 -9.34
CA ALA A 265 -23.19 2.44 -10.29
C ALA A 265 -23.64 1.76 -11.59
N ASN A 266 -23.14 0.55 -11.87
CA ASN A 266 -23.30 -0.18 -13.14
C ASN A 266 -22.94 0.67 -14.38
N ILE A 267 -21.94 1.54 -14.23
CA ILE A 267 -21.36 2.35 -15.29
C ILE A 267 -19.85 2.14 -15.32
N THR A 268 -19.25 2.36 -16.48
CA THR A 268 -17.79 2.45 -16.63
C THR A 268 -17.46 3.86 -17.08
N LEU A 269 -16.77 4.61 -16.23
CA LEU A 269 -16.31 5.95 -16.58
C LEU A 269 -15.15 5.86 -17.57
N PRO A 270 -15.14 6.70 -18.63
CA PRO A 270 -14.07 6.67 -19.61
C PRO A 270 -12.74 7.08 -18.97
N PRO A 271 -11.65 6.31 -19.13
CA PRO A 271 -10.35 6.68 -18.60
C PRO A 271 -9.81 7.93 -19.32
N VAL A 272 -8.93 8.66 -18.66
CA VAL A 272 -8.22 9.81 -19.23
C VAL A 272 -6.72 9.53 -19.24
N SER A 273 -6.04 9.87 -20.34
CA SER A 273 -4.63 9.54 -20.53
C SER A 273 -3.81 10.74 -20.99
N VAL A 274 -2.53 10.75 -20.63
CA VAL A 274 -1.56 11.76 -21.07
C VAL A 274 -0.20 11.09 -21.33
N ASP A 275 0.45 11.50 -22.42
CA ASP A 275 1.80 11.05 -22.76
C ASP A 275 2.83 11.98 -22.09
N PHE A 276 3.94 11.41 -21.60
CA PHE A 276 5.03 12.15 -20.97
C PHE A 276 6.37 11.47 -21.22
N GLU A 277 7.47 12.15 -20.88
CA GLU A 277 8.83 11.61 -21.01
C GLU A 277 9.60 11.87 -19.71
N LEU A 278 10.25 10.83 -19.19
CA LEU A 278 11.19 10.94 -18.08
C LEU A 278 12.56 10.49 -18.59
N SER A 279 13.47 11.44 -18.80
CA SER A 279 14.87 11.13 -19.10
C SER A 279 15.69 11.18 -17.82
N CYS A 280 16.73 10.38 -17.68
CA CYS A 280 17.81 10.69 -16.75
C CYS A 280 18.93 11.35 -17.54
N ALA A 281 19.48 12.47 -17.04
CA ALA A 281 20.70 13.00 -17.62
C ALA A 281 21.74 11.87 -17.53
N ALA A 282 22.23 11.38 -18.67
CA ALA A 282 23.36 10.49 -18.65
C ALA A 282 24.44 11.25 -17.88
N ARG A 283 24.78 10.80 -16.66
CA ARG A 283 25.96 11.31 -15.97
C ARG A 283 27.07 11.15 -16.99
N ALA A 284 27.53 12.28 -17.55
CA ALA A 284 28.54 12.26 -18.58
C ALA A 284 29.63 11.35 -18.04
N ALA A 285 29.98 10.30 -18.80
CA ALA A 285 30.91 9.25 -18.44
C ALA A 285 32.37 9.77 -18.31
N ASN A 286 32.53 10.95 -17.72
CA ASN A 286 33.76 11.64 -17.40
C ASN A 286 34.40 11.12 -16.11
N VAL A 287 33.80 10.14 -15.43
CA VAL A 287 34.49 9.34 -14.41
C VAL A 287 35.15 8.16 -15.13
N GLY A 288 36.37 8.40 -15.61
CA GLY A 288 37.07 7.49 -16.52
C GLY A 288 37.18 6.05 -16.01
N MET A 289 36.90 5.10 -16.90
CA MET A 289 37.44 3.73 -17.12
C MET A 289 38.04 2.88 -15.97
N SER A 290 37.99 3.25 -14.69
CA SER A 290 38.81 2.63 -13.63
C SER A 290 38.08 1.65 -12.71
N GLN A 291 36.78 1.39 -12.88
CA GLN A 291 36.02 0.54 -11.93
C GLN A 291 35.16 -0.54 -12.59
N MET A 292 35.54 -1.05 -13.76
CA MET A 292 34.92 -2.23 -14.33
C MET A 292 35.46 -3.55 -13.69
N ARG A 293 35.53 -3.62 -12.35
CA ARG A 293 35.71 -4.89 -11.63
C ARG A 293 34.33 -5.50 -11.40
N GLY A 294 34.08 -6.64 -12.03
CA GLY A 294 32.79 -7.28 -12.12
C GLY A 294 32.13 -7.54 -10.77
N CYS A 295 30.81 -7.35 -10.76
CA CYS A 295 29.91 -7.87 -9.74
C CYS A 295 29.80 -9.38 -9.93
N SER A 296 30.87 -10.10 -9.62
CA SER A 296 30.81 -11.55 -9.50
C SER A 296 30.11 -11.83 -8.18
N ASP A 297 28.91 -12.40 -8.25
CA ASP A 297 28.24 -13.01 -7.11
C ASP A 297 29.24 -13.94 -6.43
N GLY A 298 29.73 -13.53 -5.26
CA GLY A 298 30.76 -14.23 -4.52
C GLY A 298 30.25 -15.60 -4.08
N GLY A 299 30.38 -16.60 -4.95
CA GLY A 299 30.41 -18.00 -4.56
C GLY A 299 31.61 -18.19 -3.66
N THR A 300 31.37 -18.44 -2.38
CA THR A 300 32.39 -18.88 -1.43
C THR A 300 32.87 -20.28 -1.82
N GLU A 301 33.84 -20.37 -2.73
CA GLU A 301 34.74 -21.51 -2.74
C GLU A 301 35.72 -21.31 -1.57
N MET A 302 35.40 -21.95 -0.45
CA MET A 302 36.43 -22.29 0.53
C MET A 302 37.35 -23.31 -0.14
N ASP A 303 38.57 -22.92 -0.46
CA ASP A 303 39.62 -23.92 -0.60
C ASP A 303 40.99 -23.41 -0.17
N GLY A 304 41.65 -24.26 0.63
CA GLY A 304 43.10 -24.43 0.70
C GLY A 304 43.96 -23.25 1.17
N GLY A 305 44.40 -23.32 2.43
CA GLY A 305 45.33 -22.37 3.04
C GLY A 305 46.72 -22.30 2.41
N THR A 306 47.48 -21.28 2.82
CA THR A 306 48.95 -21.32 2.84
C THR A 306 49.45 -20.35 3.92
N GLU A 307 50.19 -20.90 4.87
CA GLU A 307 51.04 -20.18 5.83
C GLU A 307 52.09 -19.35 5.09
N MET A 308 52.34 -18.10 5.51
CA MET A 308 53.69 -17.54 5.45
C MET A 308 53.95 -16.59 6.61
N ASP A 309 54.93 -17.05 7.39
CA ASP A 309 55.73 -16.40 8.41
C ASP A 309 56.70 -15.38 7.76
N GLY A 310 57.08 -14.31 8.46
CA GLY A 310 58.18 -13.44 8.02
C GLY A 310 58.04 -11.97 8.44
N GLY A 311 58.61 -11.63 9.60
CA GLY A 311 58.65 -10.27 10.13
C GLY A 311 59.64 -9.33 9.45
N THR A 312 59.54 -8.04 9.76
CA THR A 312 60.69 -7.13 9.80
C THR A 312 60.37 -5.96 10.74
N GLU A 313 61.27 -5.74 11.70
CA GLU A 313 61.34 -4.58 12.60
C GLU A 313 61.67 -3.29 11.82
N MET A 314 61.09 -2.17 12.23
CA MET A 314 61.73 -0.85 12.16
C MET A 314 61.24 0.01 13.33
N ASP A 315 62.22 0.42 14.12
CA ASP A 315 62.17 1.27 15.30
C ASP A 315 62.23 2.77 14.91
N GLY A 316 61.67 3.62 15.77
CA GLY A 316 62.10 5.02 15.93
C GLY A 316 61.12 6.12 15.50
N GLY A 317 60.60 6.87 16.48
CA GLY A 317 60.24 8.28 16.25
C GLY A 317 59.07 8.83 17.08
N ILE A 318 59.36 9.25 18.32
CA ILE A 318 58.46 9.95 19.24
C ILE A 318 58.14 11.36 18.72
N VAL A 319 56.84 11.70 18.59
CA VAL A 319 56.35 13.08 18.72
C VAL A 319 55.06 13.06 19.54
N ASN A 320 55.10 13.75 20.69
CA ASN A 320 53.96 14.07 21.53
C ASN A 320 53.08 15.13 20.84
N GLU A 321 51.80 14.83 20.63
CA GLU A 321 50.76 15.84 20.48
C GLU A 321 49.55 15.47 21.37
N ASP A 322 49.00 16.51 22.00
CA ASP A 322 48.01 16.52 23.06
C ASP A 322 46.65 15.85 22.72
N PRO A 323 45.88 15.43 23.75
CA PRO A 323 44.68 14.63 23.56
C PRO A 323 43.50 15.46 23.01
N LEU A 324 43.01 15.05 21.84
CA LEU A 324 41.70 15.43 21.33
C LEU A 324 40.60 14.67 22.10
N PRO A 325 39.47 15.31 22.44
CA PRO A 325 38.40 14.69 23.22
C PRO A 325 37.67 13.59 22.43
N GLU A 326 37.39 12.50 23.14
CA GLU A 326 36.74 11.28 22.66
C GLU A 326 35.36 11.56 22.03
N PRO A 327 35.01 10.94 20.89
CA PRO A 327 33.65 10.92 20.40
C PRO A 327 32.78 9.99 21.26
N VAL A 328 31.64 10.52 21.69
CA VAL A 328 30.61 9.85 22.48
C VAL A 328 30.13 8.57 21.80
N ASP A 329 30.36 7.47 22.50
CA ASP A 329 29.89 6.12 22.19
C ASP A 329 28.36 6.07 22.17
N THR A 330 27.74 6.19 20.99
CA THR A 330 26.27 6.03 20.83
C THR A 330 25.96 4.63 20.30
N LYS A 331 26.35 3.60 21.07
CA LYS A 331 25.78 2.27 20.93
C LYS A 331 24.37 2.26 21.52
N LYS A 332 23.36 2.19 20.66
CA LYS A 332 22.09 1.48 20.87
C LYS A 332 21.36 1.33 19.54
N GLY A 333 21.96 0.53 18.65
CA GLY A 333 21.22 -0.08 17.56
C GLY A 333 20.30 -1.17 18.12
N CYS A 334 19.00 -1.05 17.86
CA CYS A 334 18.04 -2.10 18.13
C CYS A 334 18.30 -3.27 17.17
N THR A 335 18.99 -4.30 17.64
CA THR A 335 19.02 -5.61 16.97
C THR A 335 17.65 -6.26 17.16
N GLN A 336 16.74 -6.04 16.21
CA GLN A 336 15.51 -6.82 16.12
C GLN A 336 15.88 -8.21 15.58
N ALA A 337 16.30 -9.09 16.49
CA ALA A 337 16.44 -10.51 16.19
C ALA A 337 15.04 -11.10 15.99
N GLY A 338 14.74 -11.44 14.74
CA GLY A 338 13.62 -12.30 14.40
C GLY A 338 13.81 -13.69 15.02
N GLY A 339 12.80 -14.13 15.76
CA GLY A 339 12.72 -15.49 16.30
C GLY A 339 11.41 -15.69 17.06
N GLY A 340 10.56 -16.60 16.58
CA GLY A 340 9.41 -17.05 17.38
C GLY A 340 8.12 -17.47 16.66
N LEU A 341 8.18 -18.04 15.45
CA LEU A 341 7.06 -18.86 14.95
C LEU A 341 7.19 -20.27 15.52
N THR A 342 6.56 -20.52 16.67
CA THR A 342 6.16 -21.88 17.09
C THR A 342 5.11 -21.79 18.20
N VAL A 343 4.15 -22.72 18.19
CA VAL A 343 3.11 -22.99 19.20
C VAL A 343 1.76 -22.26 19.03
N LEU A 344 1.08 -22.44 17.90
CA LEU A 344 -0.40 -22.45 17.86
C LEU A 344 -0.91 -23.46 16.81
N GLY A 345 -0.56 -24.72 17.01
CA GLY A 345 -1.01 -25.84 16.17
C GLY A 345 -1.38 -27.05 17.00
N LEU A 346 -2.25 -26.90 18.02
CA LEU A 346 -2.71 -28.04 18.83
C LEU A 346 -3.98 -27.74 19.65
N LEU A 347 -5.04 -27.16 19.08
CA LEU A 347 -6.34 -27.05 19.77
C LEU A 347 -7.60 -27.25 18.91
N SER A 348 -7.48 -27.67 17.65
CA SER A 348 -8.63 -27.83 16.74
C SER A 348 -9.17 -29.27 16.58
N THR A 349 -8.69 -30.26 17.34
CA THR A 349 -9.18 -31.66 17.25
C THR A 349 -10.05 -32.15 18.41
N LEU A 350 -10.40 -31.30 19.38
CA LEU A 350 -11.17 -31.74 20.56
C LEU A 350 -12.66 -31.31 20.61
N SER A 351 -13.16 -30.51 19.66
CA SER A 351 -14.56 -30.06 19.68
C SER A 351 -15.55 -31.00 18.97
N LEU A 352 -15.10 -32.09 18.35
CA LEU A 352 -15.94 -32.96 17.51
C LEU A 352 -16.51 -34.21 18.22
N LEU A 353 -16.36 -34.34 19.54
CA LEU A 353 -16.88 -35.47 20.32
C LEU A 353 -17.83 -35.12 21.48
N SER A 354 -18.18 -33.84 21.68
CA SER A 354 -19.09 -33.41 22.77
C SER A 354 -20.58 -33.37 22.38
N GLY A 355 -20.95 -33.71 21.15
CA GLY A 355 -22.29 -33.44 20.60
C GLY A 355 -23.21 -34.66 20.45
N ARG A 356 -23.20 -35.64 21.36
CA ARG A 356 -24.15 -36.76 21.31
C ARG A 356 -24.40 -37.36 22.70
N ASN A 357 -25.31 -36.75 23.47
CA ASN A 357 -26.16 -37.42 24.46
C ASN A 357 -27.06 -36.41 25.19
N SER A 358 -28.28 -36.21 24.70
CA SER A 358 -29.45 -35.97 25.57
C SER A 358 -30.76 -36.15 24.80
N ARG A 359 -31.25 -37.40 24.77
CA ARG A 359 -32.69 -37.71 24.58
C ARG A 359 -33.01 -38.95 25.43
N ARG A 360 -34.14 -38.88 26.17
CA ARG A 360 -34.68 -39.77 27.23
C ARG A 360 -34.16 -39.41 28.63
N ALA A 361 -34.98 -39.18 29.66
CA ALA A 361 -36.41 -39.43 29.87
C ALA A 361 -36.94 -38.56 31.03
N LYS A 362 -38.12 -37.96 30.88
CA LYS A 362 -39.36 -38.27 31.63
C LYS A 362 -40.49 -37.37 31.14
#